data_AF-A0A1Y6CAZ7-F1
#
_entry.id   AF-A0A1Y6CAZ7-F1
#
_cell.length_a   1.000
_cell.length_b   1.000
_cell.length_c   1.000
_cell.angle_alpha   90.00
_cell.angle_beta   90.00
_cell.angle_gamma   90.00
#
_symmetry.space_group_name_H-M   'P 1'
#
loop_
_entity.id
_entity.type
_entity.pdbx_description
1 polymer ?
#
loop_
_entity_poly.entity_id
_entity_poly.type
_entity_poly.pdbx_seq_one_letter_code
_entity_poly.pdbx_strand_id
1 'polypeptide(L)'
;MGAQVLQRKNEQDRVWYRTERVFRIGAEWYIATREEGDIGPFKSRSAAERSVPHFVNVMANNREHGSFARKLAIEGIWASTYYA
;
A
#
# COMPACT_ATOMS: atom_id res chain seq x y z
N MET A 1 -9.64 -7.37 -20.32
CA MET A 1 -9.92 -6.07 -20.97
C MET A 1 -9.03 -5.03 -20.31
N GLY A 2 -8.04 -4.48 -21.01
CA GLY A 2 -7.17 -3.43 -20.47
C GLY A 2 -7.90 -2.09 -20.44
N ALA A 3 -7.74 -1.32 -19.37
CA ALA A 3 -8.30 0.02 -19.28
C ALA A 3 -7.65 0.93 -20.33
N GLN A 4 -8.47 1.56 -21.19
CA GLN A 4 -7.98 2.54 -22.16
C GLN A 4 -7.70 3.86 -21.44
N VAL A 5 -6.44 4.28 -21.42
CA VAL A 5 -6.04 5.55 -20.80
C VAL A 5 -6.40 6.69 -21.75
N LEU A 6 -7.38 7.51 -21.37
CA LEU A 6 -7.78 8.69 -22.13
C LEU A 6 -6.78 9.82 -21.86
N GLN A 7 -5.84 10.04 -22.79
CA GLN A 7 -4.85 11.11 -22.71
C GLN A 7 -5.47 12.45 -23.15
N ARG A 8 -5.02 13.57 -22.59
CA ARG A 8 -5.42 14.92 -23.04
C ARG A 8 -4.78 15.25 -24.40
N LYS A 9 -5.39 16.20 -25.12
CA LYS A 9 -4.84 16.69 -26.40
C LYS A 9 -3.41 17.24 -26.18
N ASN A 10 -2.44 16.67 -26.88
CA ASN A 10 -1.00 16.95 -26.78
C ASN A 10 -0.28 16.42 -25.50
N GLU A 11 -0.91 15.53 -24.74
CA GLU A 11 -0.23 14.84 -23.64
C GLU A 11 0.78 13.85 -24.23
N GLN A 12 2.07 14.10 -24.01
CA GLN A 12 3.13 13.19 -24.42
C GLN A 12 3.17 11.99 -23.47
N ASP A 13 3.47 10.82 -24.03
CA ASP A 13 3.71 9.63 -23.23
C ASP A 13 4.91 9.87 -22.30
N ARG A 14 4.69 9.78 -21.00
CA ARG A 14 5.71 10.01 -19.97
C ARG A 14 5.59 8.89 -18.95
N VAL A 15 6.73 8.25 -18.68
CA VAL A 15 6.87 7.37 -17.51
C VAL A 15 7.01 8.28 -16.29
N TRP A 16 5.91 8.44 -15.55
CA TRP A 16 5.94 9.17 -14.29
C TRP A 16 6.76 8.39 -13.26
N TYR A 17 7.82 9.02 -12.72
CA TYR A 17 8.54 8.46 -11.58
C TYR A 17 7.55 8.26 -10.44
N ARG A 18 7.38 7.01 -10.00
CA ARG A 18 6.68 6.71 -8.76
C ARG A 18 7.75 6.42 -7.71
N THR A 19 7.79 7.24 -6.67
CA THR A 19 8.55 6.93 -5.46
C THR A 19 8.14 5.55 -4.94
N GLU A 20 9.11 4.78 -4.47
CA GLU A 20 8.84 3.50 -3.83
C GLU A 20 7.83 3.69 -2.69
N ARG A 21 6.81 2.83 -2.64
CA ARG A 21 5.76 2.90 -1.62
C ARG A 21 6.24 2.44 -0.25
N VAL A 22 7.51 2.07 -0.09
CA VAL A 22 8.10 1.56 1.14
C VAL A 22 9.20 2.52 1.57
N PHE A 23 9.12 3.01 2.81
CA PHE A 23 10.08 3.98 3.33
C PHE A 23 10.39 3.71 4.81
N ARG A 24 11.38 4.42 5.38
CA ARG A 24 11.84 4.21 6.75
C ARG A 24 11.84 5.51 7.54
N ILE A 25 11.33 5.48 8.77
CA ILE A 25 11.49 6.55 9.77
C ILE A 25 12.25 5.96 10.95
N GLY A 26 13.46 6.48 11.22
CA GLY A 26 14.34 5.89 12.24
C GLY A 26 14.74 4.45 11.90
N ALA A 27 14.41 3.52 12.79
CA ALA A 27 14.65 2.08 12.61
C ALA A 27 13.46 1.33 11.97
N GLU A 28 12.30 1.97 11.86
CA GLU A 28 11.04 1.33 11.52
C GLU A 28 10.64 1.58 10.06
N TRP A 29 10.02 0.58 9.44
CA TRP A 29 9.61 0.62 8.04
C TRP A 29 8.12 0.88 7.90
N TYR A 30 7.73 1.54 6.82
CA TYR A 30 6.36 1.97 6.56
C TYR A 30 6.02 1.80 5.08
N ILE A 31 4.72 1.76 4.78
CA ILE A 31 4.20 1.87 3.42
C ILE A 31 3.34 3.11 3.25
N ALA A 32 3.55 3.87 2.17
CA ALA A 32 2.80 5.07 1.87
C ALA A 32 1.48 4.74 1.16
N THR A 33 0.37 5.27 1.66
CA THR A 33 -0.97 5.15 1.04
C THR A 33 -1.57 6.52 0.75
N ARG A 34 -2.53 6.59 -0.19
CA ARG A 34 -3.16 7.88 -0.57
C ARG A 34 -4.38 8.19 0.27
N GLU A 35 -5.11 7.15 0.70
CA GLU A 35 -6.44 7.30 1.27
C GLU A 35 -6.42 7.35 2.81
N GLU A 36 -5.45 6.73 3.48
CA GLU A 36 -5.53 6.42 4.93
C GLU A 36 -4.23 6.73 5.71
N GLY A 37 -3.27 7.43 5.10
CA GLY A 37 -1.97 7.73 5.70
C GLY A 37 -0.93 6.60 5.56
N ASP A 38 0.19 6.73 6.26
CA ASP A 38 1.27 5.75 6.20
C ASP A 38 1.02 4.56 7.13
N ILE A 39 1.27 3.35 6.63
CA ILE A 39 0.98 2.08 7.33
C ILE A 39 2.27 1.48 7.86
N GLY A 40 2.25 0.98 9.10
CA GLY A 40 3.40 0.45 9.81
C GLY A 40 3.26 0.66 11.33
N PRO A 41 4.33 0.50 12.12
CA PRO A 41 5.69 0.17 11.72
C PRO A 41 5.89 -1.32 11.40
N PHE A 42 6.75 -1.60 10.42
CA PHE A 42 7.24 -2.93 10.06
C PHE A 42 8.69 -3.08 10.53
N LYS A 43 9.01 -4.27 11.07
CA LYS A 43 10.36 -4.60 11.58
C LYS A 43 11.45 -4.62 10.51
N SER A 44 11.08 -4.77 9.23
CA SER A 44 12.02 -4.79 8.12
C SER A 44 11.38 -4.31 6.82
N ARG A 45 12.22 -3.83 5.90
CA ARG A 45 11.81 -3.43 4.55
C ARG A 45 11.04 -4.53 3.85
N SER A 46 11.54 -5.77 3.92
CA SER A 46 10.91 -6.91 3.26
C SER A 46 9.55 -7.25 3.86
N ALA A 47 9.34 -7.02 5.17
CA ALA A 47 8.02 -7.18 5.78
C ALA A 47 7.01 -6.13 5.26
N ALA A 48 7.47 -4.89 5.10
CA ALA A 48 6.66 -3.82 4.49
C ALA A 48 6.37 -4.12 3.00
N GLU A 49 7.35 -4.58 2.22
CA GLU A 49 7.15 -4.94 0.81
C GLU A 49 6.14 -6.08 0.65
N ARG A 50 6.22 -7.13 1.49
CA ARG A 50 5.28 -8.25 1.46
C ARG A 50 3.87 -7.88 1.89
N SER A 51 3.67 -6.81 2.65
CA SER A 51 2.32 -6.39 3.07
C SER A 51 1.56 -5.63 1.97
N VAL A 52 2.28 -5.01 1.01
CA VAL A 52 1.67 -4.20 -0.06
C VAL A 52 0.62 -4.97 -0.88
N PRO A 53 0.89 -6.19 -1.40
CA PRO A 53 -0.12 -6.95 -2.15
C PRO A 53 -1.36 -7.27 -1.33
N HIS A 54 -1.19 -7.58 -0.03
CA HIS A 54 -2.30 -7.83 0.88
C HIS A 54 -3.15 -6.57 1.09
N PHE A 55 -2.50 -5.43 1.34
CA PHE A 55 -3.19 -4.15 1.47
C PHE A 55 -4.00 -3.82 0.21
N VAL A 56 -3.38 -3.93 -0.98
CA VAL A 56 -4.07 -3.70 -2.27
C VAL A 56 -5.26 -4.65 -2.44
N ASN A 57 -5.08 -5.93 -2.10
CA ASN A 57 -6.15 -6.93 -2.22
C ASN A 57 -7.33 -6.62 -1.30
N VAL A 58 -7.07 -6.22 -0.05
CA VAL A 58 -8.11 -5.80 0.91
C VAL A 58 -8.85 -4.58 0.39
N MET A 59 -8.12 -3.54 -0.03
CA MET A 59 -8.73 -2.30 -0.51
C MET A 59 -9.50 -2.49 -1.82
N ALA A 60 -9.07 -3.38 -2.70
CA ALA A 60 -9.74 -3.66 -3.97
C ALA A 60 -11.03 -4.48 -3.80
N ASN A 61 -11.04 -5.48 -2.91
CA ASN A 61 -12.13 -6.44 -2.81
C ASN A 61 -13.13 -6.16 -1.69
N ASN A 62 -12.80 -5.31 -0.71
CA ASN A 62 -13.70 -4.98 0.39
C ASN A 62 -14.34 -3.60 0.24
N ARG A 63 -15.48 -3.54 -0.45
CA ARG A 63 -16.36 -2.36 -0.41
C ARG A 63 -17.11 -2.22 0.93
N GLU A 64 -17.31 -3.30 1.68
CA GLU A 64 -18.17 -3.31 2.88
C GLU A 64 -17.55 -3.85 4.18
N HIS A 65 -16.34 -4.41 4.21
CA HIS A 65 -15.73 -4.79 5.48
C HIS A 65 -15.18 -3.59 6.26
N GLY A 66 -16.06 -3.12 7.15
CA GLY A 66 -15.87 -2.69 8.53
C GLY A 66 -14.44 -2.33 8.94
N SER A 67 -14.32 -1.08 9.42
CA SER A 67 -13.21 -0.48 10.18
C SER A 67 -12.09 -1.43 10.64
N PHE A 68 -12.40 -2.58 11.24
CA PHE A 68 -11.44 -3.53 11.80
C PHE A 68 -10.44 -4.16 10.81
N ALA A 69 -10.86 -4.71 9.66
CA ALA A 69 -9.91 -5.33 8.73
C ALA A 69 -8.98 -4.28 8.08
N ARG A 70 -9.55 -3.10 7.79
CA ARG A 70 -8.82 -1.91 7.36
C ARG A 70 -7.85 -1.43 8.45
N LYS A 71 -8.30 -1.37 9.71
CA LYS A 71 -7.51 -0.96 10.87
C LYS A 71 -6.36 -1.92 11.17
N LEU A 72 -6.58 -3.24 11.12
CA LEU A 72 -5.53 -4.24 11.28
C LEU A 72 -4.47 -4.15 10.18
N ALA A 73 -4.88 -3.83 8.95
CA ALA A 73 -3.95 -3.60 7.84
C ALA A 73 -3.17 -2.29 8.02
N ILE A 74 -3.84 -1.21 8.49
CA ILE A 74 -3.24 0.10 8.74
C ILE A 74 -2.26 0.08 9.93
N GLU A 75 -2.63 -0.58 11.03
CA GLU A 75 -1.82 -0.66 12.25
C GLU A 75 -0.65 -1.64 12.12
N GLY A 76 -0.42 -2.23 10.94
CA GLY A 76 0.70 -3.16 10.71
C GLY A 76 0.58 -4.49 11.47
N ILE A 77 -0.57 -4.80 12.08
CA ILE A 77 -0.78 -5.98 12.94
C ILE A 77 -0.66 -7.29 12.13
N TRP A 78 -0.90 -7.25 10.82
CA TRP A 78 -0.69 -8.41 9.95
C TRP A 78 0.79 -8.82 9.85
N ALA A 79 1.72 -7.91 10.17
CA ALA A 79 3.15 -8.23 10.21
C ALA A 79 3.58 -8.94 11.50
N SER A 80 2.83 -8.79 12.61
CA SER A 80 3.18 -9.39 13.91
C SER A 80 2.47 -10.72 14.18
N THR A 81 1.35 -10.98 13.51
CA THR A 81 0.48 -12.13 13.80
C THR A 81 0.64 -13.32 12.86
N TYR A 82 1.25 -13.15 11.68
CA TYR A 82 1.31 -14.19 10.63
C TYR A 82 2.73 -14.61 10.19
N TYR A 83 3.76 -14.23 10.93
CA TYR A 83 5.12 -14.73 10.71
C TYR A 83 5.65 -15.38 12.00
N ALA A 84 5.22 -16.62 12.23
CA ALA A 84 5.87 -17.60 13.10
C ALA A 84 6.24 -18.83 12.25
#